data_AF-A0A8J7KYB3-F1
#
_entry.id   AF-A0A8J7KYB3-F1
#
_cell.length_a   1.000
_cell.length_b   1.000
_cell.length_c   1.000
_cell.angle_alpha   90.00
_cell.angle_beta   90.00
_cell.angle_gamma   90.00
#
_symmetry.space_group_name_H-M   'P 1'
#
loop_
_entity.id
_entity.type
_entity.pdbx_description
1 polymer ?
#
loop_
_entity_poly.entity_id
_entity_poly.type
_entity_poly.pdbx_seq_one_letter_code
_entity_poly.pdbx_strand_id
1 'polypeptide(L)'
;MPSLNLLAVFNPSNYWRKSYITISWQAIAQQFPIPPEELVLSELRDLAHTPISSQVDIIDPEDPSRDTLTFFLANPIPPGSPDDVLASALIRLEQGKAIPKKLGEPSLEVIYGSDGRERGVRLVNNRLIVWFNLIPAPEDDERNWFSGSATSVQLDHQEILDPFLAAMGEWLGQDPEKRCMQVSELQLPGSSYPKSPYYQVSLFNHAYRLVAQSSGPVRASITIASEPFDYIGADPVTGHNRHLVCELYRVISLYAGADYLIEELFVKGKPKKSAERIGDAQEVVNIPVGLHYFAHINMGQTEDIQQVFPVPDWFAVGSTAPPYAAYGLATNLHIDAIAHPHEGNPSCFSWQLLPGQSAKCMHTFMRGQPEGFDARVGHLWYELIHQPLRAEIYQDAEIKTSDGYDKLVTA
;
A
#
# COMPACT_ATOMS: atom_id res chain seq x y z
N MET A 1 -36.87 15.18 6.41
CA MET A 1 -36.44 13.78 6.52
C MET A 1 -35.06 13.79 7.17
N PRO A 2 -34.70 12.87 8.08
CA PRO A 2 -33.33 12.79 8.56
C PRO A 2 -32.42 12.53 7.34
N SER A 3 -31.34 13.29 7.22
CA SER A 3 -30.34 13.10 6.17
C SER A 3 -29.76 11.69 6.30
N LEU A 4 -29.83 10.90 5.24
CA LEU A 4 -29.16 9.60 5.19
C LEU A 4 -27.65 9.85 5.07
N ASN A 5 -26.85 9.23 5.94
CA ASN A 5 -25.40 9.23 5.81
C ASN A 5 -25.03 8.25 4.71
N LEU A 6 -24.52 8.76 3.59
CA LEU A 6 -24.26 7.97 2.39
C LEU A 6 -22.86 8.23 1.83
N LEU A 7 -22.22 7.17 1.34
CA LEU A 7 -21.11 7.23 0.40
C LEU A 7 -21.61 6.90 -0.99
N ALA A 8 -21.23 7.73 -1.97
CA ALA A 8 -21.34 7.40 -3.39
C ALA A 8 -20.11 6.61 -3.81
N VAL A 9 -20.31 5.47 -4.48
CA VAL A 9 -19.24 4.63 -5.00
C VAL A 9 -19.24 4.67 -6.52
N PHE A 10 -18.05 4.82 -7.11
CA PHE A 10 -17.84 4.93 -8.54
C PHE A 10 -16.97 3.79 -9.04
N ASN A 11 -17.43 3.13 -10.10
CA ASN A 11 -16.66 2.16 -10.85
C ASN A 11 -16.15 2.79 -12.16
N PRO A 12 -14.87 3.19 -12.23
CA PRO A 12 -14.35 3.87 -13.42
C PRO A 12 -14.16 2.95 -14.64
N SER A 13 -14.44 1.66 -14.51
CA SER A 13 -14.22 0.67 -15.57
C SER A 13 -15.48 0.37 -16.36
N ASN A 14 -15.31 -0.17 -17.58
CA ASN A 14 -16.40 -0.52 -18.49
C ASN A 14 -17.02 -1.91 -18.23
N TYR A 15 -16.67 -2.55 -17.11
CA TYR A 15 -17.21 -3.85 -16.69
C TYR A 15 -17.63 -3.82 -15.21
N TRP A 16 -18.47 -4.78 -14.82
CA TRP A 16 -18.94 -4.91 -13.45
C TRP A 16 -17.78 -5.34 -12.54
N ARG A 17 -17.58 -4.64 -11.43
CA ARG A 17 -16.41 -4.85 -10.56
C ARG A 17 -16.82 -5.00 -9.11
N LYS A 18 -16.13 -5.93 -8.43
CA LYS A 18 -16.07 -6.03 -6.97
C LYS A 18 -14.63 -5.75 -6.55
N SER A 19 -14.40 -4.97 -5.49
CA SER A 19 -13.05 -4.70 -5.00
C SER A 19 -13.09 -4.08 -3.60
N TYR A 20 -11.90 -3.83 -3.06
CA TYR A 20 -11.70 -2.99 -1.90
C TYR A 20 -11.78 -1.52 -2.29
N ILE A 21 -12.33 -0.73 -1.38
CA ILE A 21 -12.38 0.72 -1.47
C ILE A 21 -11.70 1.28 -0.23
N THR A 22 -10.86 2.29 -0.44
CA THR A 22 -10.17 3.03 0.61
C THR A 22 -10.46 4.51 0.42
N ILE A 23 -10.92 5.18 1.48
CA ILE A 23 -11.26 6.61 1.50
C ILE A 23 -10.71 7.24 2.80
N SER A 24 -10.37 8.53 2.76
CA SER A 24 -9.95 9.27 3.96
C SER A 24 -11.01 9.20 5.06
N TRP A 25 -10.61 8.76 6.25
CA TRP A 25 -11.50 8.70 7.42
C TRP A 25 -11.79 10.09 7.97
N GLN A 26 -10.82 11.01 7.91
CA GLN A 26 -10.95 12.35 8.50
C GLN A 26 -12.19 13.10 7.98
N ALA A 27 -12.42 13.07 6.66
CA ALA A 27 -13.59 13.73 6.05
C ALA A 27 -14.91 13.10 6.53
N ILE A 28 -14.94 11.77 6.66
CA ILE A 28 -16.12 11.03 7.12
C ILE A 28 -16.40 11.34 8.60
N ALA A 29 -15.38 11.29 9.45
CA ALA A 29 -15.51 11.53 10.89
C ALA A 29 -15.97 12.97 11.20
N GLN A 30 -15.57 13.95 10.39
CA GLN A 30 -16.02 15.33 10.53
C GLN A 30 -17.50 15.51 10.16
N GLN A 31 -18.00 14.76 9.17
CA GLN A 31 -19.37 14.89 8.70
C GLN A 31 -20.36 13.97 9.44
N PHE A 32 -19.89 12.79 9.84
CA PHE A 32 -20.69 11.76 10.50
C PHE A 32 -20.00 11.34 11.80
N PRO A 33 -20.48 11.81 12.98
CA PRO A 33 -19.86 11.54 14.27
C PRO A 33 -20.17 10.11 14.76
N ILE A 34 -19.75 9.10 14.00
CA ILE A 34 -19.89 7.67 14.33
C ILE A 34 -18.50 7.17 14.78
N PRO A 35 -18.36 6.61 16.00
CA PRO A 35 -17.11 6.00 16.43
C PRO A 35 -16.68 4.87 15.47
N PRO A 36 -15.38 4.72 15.15
CA PRO A 36 -14.89 3.66 14.26
C PRO A 36 -15.37 2.24 14.61
N GLU A 37 -15.44 1.94 15.91
CA GLU A 37 -15.84 0.65 16.46
C GLU A 37 -17.36 0.37 16.38
N GLU A 38 -18.15 1.40 16.14
CA GLU A 38 -19.61 1.33 15.97
C GLU A 38 -20.05 1.52 14.52
N LEU A 39 -19.11 1.76 13.59
CA LEU A 39 -19.41 1.95 12.18
C LEU A 39 -19.88 0.65 11.53
N VAL A 40 -21.09 0.68 10.98
CA VAL A 40 -21.64 -0.39 10.13
C VAL A 40 -21.96 0.17 8.75
N LEU A 41 -21.47 -0.51 7.72
CA LEU A 41 -21.76 -0.19 6.33
C LEU A 41 -22.78 -1.19 5.77
N SER A 42 -23.72 -0.71 4.96
CA SER A 42 -24.64 -1.56 4.18
C SER A 42 -24.93 -0.95 2.82
N GLU A 43 -25.23 -1.78 1.82
CA GLU A 43 -25.62 -1.27 0.51
C GLU A 43 -27.06 -0.74 0.57
N LEU A 44 -27.30 0.47 0.07
CA LEU A 44 -28.61 1.14 0.20
C LEU A 44 -29.75 0.36 -0.46
N ARG A 45 -29.44 -0.38 -1.53
CA ARG A 45 -30.41 -1.19 -2.29
C ARG A 45 -30.59 -2.60 -1.73
N ASP A 46 -29.75 -3.01 -0.79
CA ASP A 46 -29.88 -4.32 -0.14
C ASP A 46 -31.00 -4.26 0.91
N LEU A 47 -32.14 -4.88 0.59
CA LEU A 47 -33.29 -4.99 1.47
C LEU A 47 -33.02 -5.84 2.72
N ALA A 48 -32.00 -6.70 2.69
CA ALA A 48 -31.59 -7.49 3.84
C ALA A 48 -30.68 -6.71 4.80
N HIS A 49 -30.22 -5.51 4.40
CA HIS A 49 -29.26 -4.70 5.16
C HIS A 49 -28.04 -5.50 5.61
N THR A 50 -27.51 -6.33 4.71
CA THR A 50 -26.35 -7.17 5.00
C THR A 50 -25.15 -6.27 5.30
N PRO A 51 -24.51 -6.42 6.48
CA PRO A 51 -23.33 -5.64 6.82
C PRO A 51 -22.18 -5.91 5.85
N ILE A 52 -21.56 -4.84 5.38
CA ILE A 52 -20.36 -4.86 4.56
C ILE A 52 -19.14 -4.88 5.49
N SER A 53 -18.20 -5.79 5.23
CA SER A 53 -16.93 -5.82 5.96
C SER A 53 -16.18 -4.50 5.77
N SER A 54 -15.95 -3.80 6.87
CA SER A 54 -15.25 -2.51 6.92
C SER A 54 -14.35 -2.42 8.13
N GLN A 55 -13.34 -1.55 8.05
CA GLN A 55 -12.49 -1.16 9.18
C GLN A 55 -11.92 0.24 8.95
N VAL A 56 -11.63 0.95 10.04
CA VAL A 56 -10.83 2.18 10.00
C VAL A 56 -9.40 1.81 10.37
N ASP A 57 -8.46 2.18 9.51
CA ASP A 57 -7.03 1.95 9.71
C ASP A 57 -6.36 3.24 10.18
N ILE A 58 -5.68 3.15 11.33
CA ILE A 58 -4.80 4.20 11.82
C ILE A 58 -3.47 4.06 11.10
N ILE A 59 -3.11 5.06 10.28
CA ILE A 59 -1.92 4.99 9.42
C ILE A 59 -0.74 5.68 10.07
N ASP A 60 -0.94 6.89 10.59
CA ASP A 60 0.06 7.63 11.35
C ASP A 60 -0.61 8.29 12.56
N PRO A 61 -0.29 7.86 13.79
CA PRO A 61 -0.83 8.45 15.02
C PRO A 61 -0.52 9.95 15.17
N GLU A 62 0.53 10.46 14.51
CA GLU A 62 0.87 11.89 14.51
C GLU A 62 0.13 12.69 13.43
N ASP A 63 -0.50 12.03 12.45
CA ASP A 63 -1.17 12.64 11.31
C ASP A 63 -2.49 11.93 10.98
N PRO A 64 -3.58 12.20 11.74
CA PRO A 64 -4.89 11.56 11.53
C PRO A 64 -5.53 11.84 10.17
N SER A 65 -5.00 12.78 9.38
CA SER A 65 -5.48 13.02 8.00
C SER A 65 -5.23 11.82 7.08
N ARG A 66 -4.29 10.96 7.46
CA ARG A 66 -3.93 9.73 6.74
C ARG A 66 -4.75 8.51 7.13
N ASP A 67 -5.54 8.60 8.19
CA ASP A 67 -6.40 7.48 8.58
C ASP A 67 -7.41 7.20 7.48
N THR A 68 -7.71 5.91 7.27
CA THR A 68 -8.54 5.49 6.14
C THR A 68 -9.69 4.59 6.59
N LEU A 69 -10.86 4.77 5.99
CA LEU A 69 -11.91 3.76 6.00
C LEU A 69 -11.66 2.81 4.81
N THR A 70 -11.55 1.53 5.09
CA THR A 70 -11.42 0.48 4.08
C THR A 70 -12.60 -0.48 4.17
N PHE A 71 -13.23 -0.80 3.05
CA PHE A 71 -14.33 -1.78 2.99
C PHE A 71 -14.29 -2.59 1.69
N PHE A 72 -14.93 -3.77 1.71
CA PHE A 72 -14.97 -4.68 0.56
C PHE A 72 -16.38 -4.84 0.01
N LEU A 73 -16.58 -4.51 -1.27
CA LEU A 73 -17.84 -4.78 -1.96
C LEU A 73 -17.84 -6.21 -2.50
N ALA A 74 -18.57 -7.11 -1.84
CA ALA A 74 -18.65 -8.51 -2.29
C ALA A 74 -19.50 -8.68 -3.56
N ASN A 75 -20.55 -7.85 -3.68
CA ASN A 75 -21.43 -7.80 -4.85
C ASN A 75 -20.82 -6.87 -5.91
N PRO A 76 -20.66 -7.32 -7.17
CA PRO A 76 -20.17 -6.46 -8.23
C PRO A 76 -21.10 -5.28 -8.49
N ILE A 77 -20.53 -4.10 -8.68
CA ILE A 77 -21.24 -2.87 -9.02
C ILE A 77 -21.09 -2.55 -10.51
N PRO A 78 -22.10 -1.95 -11.16
CA PRO A 78 -22.05 -1.64 -12.59
C PRO A 78 -21.00 -0.55 -12.90
N PRO A 79 -20.53 -0.46 -14.16
CA PRO A 79 -19.76 0.67 -14.66
C PRO A 79 -20.39 2.02 -14.29
N GLY A 80 -19.56 2.98 -13.91
CA GLY A 80 -19.94 4.37 -13.72
C GLY A 80 -20.16 5.10 -15.05
N SER A 81 -20.77 6.28 -14.99
CA SER A 81 -20.80 7.18 -16.15
C SER A 81 -19.40 7.72 -16.45
N PRO A 82 -19.02 7.98 -17.72
CA PRO A 82 -17.70 8.53 -18.06
C PRO A 82 -17.33 9.82 -17.32
N ASP A 83 -18.34 10.62 -16.95
CA ASP A 83 -18.18 11.90 -16.25
C ASP A 83 -18.28 11.78 -14.72
N ASP A 84 -18.34 10.54 -14.18
CA ASP A 84 -18.57 10.24 -12.75
C ASP A 84 -19.80 10.94 -12.13
N VAL A 85 -20.74 11.42 -12.94
CA VAL A 85 -21.95 12.12 -12.48
C VAL A 85 -22.90 11.16 -11.74
N LEU A 86 -22.94 9.89 -12.13
CA LEU A 86 -23.82 8.88 -11.54
C LEU A 86 -23.03 7.86 -10.74
N ALA A 87 -23.35 7.74 -9.45
CA ALA A 87 -22.81 6.72 -8.57
C ALA A 87 -23.23 5.31 -9.03
N SER A 88 -22.25 4.40 -9.09
CA SER A 88 -22.47 2.98 -9.37
C SER A 88 -23.18 2.27 -8.22
N ALA A 89 -22.92 2.68 -6.99
CA ALA A 89 -23.59 2.19 -5.79
C ALA A 89 -23.66 3.28 -4.71
N LEU A 90 -24.57 3.11 -3.75
CA LEU A 90 -24.71 3.95 -2.57
C LEU A 90 -24.55 3.09 -1.33
N ILE A 91 -23.63 3.46 -0.46
CA ILE A 91 -23.32 2.75 0.78
C ILE A 91 -23.82 3.60 1.94
N ARG A 92 -24.64 3.03 2.80
CA ARG A 92 -25.14 3.68 4.00
C ARG A 92 -24.16 3.49 5.15
N LEU A 93 -23.92 4.56 5.91
CA LEU A 93 -23.17 4.53 7.16
C LEU A 93 -24.15 4.62 8.33
N GLU A 94 -24.14 3.62 9.20
CA GLU A 94 -24.99 3.56 10.38
C GLU A 94 -24.15 3.28 11.63
N GLN A 95 -24.65 3.73 12.78
CA GLN A 95 -24.13 3.34 14.08
C GLN A 95 -24.74 1.99 14.45
N GLY A 96 -23.92 1.01 14.80
CA GLY A 96 -24.36 -0.34 15.06
C GLY A 96 -23.31 -1.18 15.79
N LYS A 97 -23.55 -2.49 15.82
CA LYS A 97 -22.62 -3.45 16.44
C LYS A 97 -21.59 -3.90 15.43
N ALA A 98 -20.34 -3.96 15.86
CA ALA A 98 -19.25 -4.51 15.06
C ALA A 98 -19.57 -5.92 14.54
N ILE A 99 -19.14 -6.19 13.31
CA ILE A 99 -19.22 -7.52 12.70
C ILE A 99 -18.32 -8.46 13.52
N PRO A 100 -18.82 -9.61 14.00
CA PRO A 100 -17.99 -10.57 14.73
C PRO A 100 -16.83 -11.07 13.88
N LYS A 101 -15.65 -11.21 14.49
CA LYS A 101 -14.48 -11.78 13.82
C LYS A 101 -14.77 -13.21 13.37
N LYS A 102 -14.52 -13.49 12.09
CA LYS A 102 -14.60 -14.81 11.47
C LYS A 102 -13.24 -15.50 11.43
N LEU A 103 -13.26 -16.84 11.40
CA LEU A 103 -12.06 -17.63 11.19
C LEU A 103 -11.47 -17.35 9.80
N GLY A 104 -10.15 -17.13 9.72
CA GLY A 104 -9.46 -16.83 8.46
C GLY A 104 -9.43 -15.35 8.09
N GLU A 105 -9.91 -14.46 8.96
CA GLU A 105 -9.71 -13.02 8.82
C GLU A 105 -8.22 -12.64 8.88
N PRO A 106 -7.83 -11.56 8.19
CA PRO A 106 -6.48 -11.03 8.28
C PRO A 106 -6.07 -10.70 9.71
N SER A 107 -4.90 -11.18 10.09
CA SER A 107 -4.32 -10.93 11.40
C SER A 107 -2.85 -10.53 11.28
N LEU A 108 -2.35 -9.92 12.34
CA LEU A 108 -0.94 -9.61 12.50
C LEU A 108 -0.48 -10.05 13.88
N GLU A 109 0.79 -10.45 13.96
CA GLU A 109 1.50 -10.77 15.19
C GLU A 109 2.81 -9.99 15.20
N VAL A 110 3.06 -9.22 16.27
CA VAL A 110 4.33 -8.53 16.48
C VAL A 110 5.24 -9.44 17.28
N ILE A 111 6.48 -9.56 16.82
CA ILE A 111 7.48 -10.47 17.37
C ILE A 111 8.50 -9.64 18.10
N TYR A 112 8.73 -9.97 19.36
CA TYR A 112 9.62 -9.24 20.25
C TYR A 112 10.89 -10.04 20.52
N GLY A 113 12.02 -9.34 20.57
CA GLY A 113 13.29 -9.91 21.01
C GLY A 113 13.34 -10.10 22.52
N SER A 114 14.40 -10.74 23.01
CA SER A 114 14.63 -10.90 24.46
C SER A 114 14.81 -9.57 25.20
N ASP A 115 15.17 -8.51 24.49
CA ASP A 115 15.29 -7.13 24.97
C ASP A 115 13.95 -6.36 24.99
N GLY A 116 12.86 -7.00 24.57
CA GLY A 116 11.51 -6.41 24.52
C GLY A 116 11.29 -5.46 23.34
N ARG A 117 12.23 -5.35 22.39
CA ARG A 117 12.08 -4.53 21.18
C ARG A 117 11.35 -5.31 20.09
N GLU A 118 10.59 -4.62 19.25
CA GLU A 118 10.01 -5.23 18.05
C GLU A 118 11.13 -5.69 17.10
N ARG A 119 11.10 -6.95 16.70
CA ARG A 119 12.07 -7.57 15.78
C ARG A 119 11.47 -7.86 14.41
N GLY A 120 10.18 -8.15 14.37
CA GLY A 120 9.48 -8.49 13.14
C GLY A 120 7.96 -8.43 13.30
N VAL A 121 7.27 -8.54 12.17
CA VAL A 121 5.81 -8.66 12.10
C VAL A 121 5.47 -9.82 11.20
N ARG A 122 4.53 -10.65 11.64
CA ARG A 122 3.91 -11.70 10.84
C ARG A 122 2.53 -11.26 10.41
N LEU A 123 2.31 -11.07 9.12
CA LEU A 123 1.00 -10.79 8.51
C LEU A 123 0.41 -12.10 7.99
N VAL A 124 -0.85 -12.38 8.30
CA VAL A 124 -1.51 -13.63 7.94
C VAL A 124 -2.91 -13.36 7.39
N ASN A 125 -3.28 -14.03 6.29
CA ASN A 125 -4.67 -14.24 5.91
C ASN A 125 -4.88 -15.75 5.64
N ASN A 126 -5.99 -16.13 5.01
CA ASN A 126 -6.29 -17.52 4.66
C ASN A 126 -5.45 -18.13 3.51
N ARG A 127 -4.59 -17.35 2.86
CA ARG A 127 -3.73 -17.77 1.73
C ARG A 127 -2.27 -17.42 1.94
N LEU A 128 -1.97 -16.17 2.28
CA LEU A 128 -0.63 -15.62 2.49
C LEU A 128 -0.26 -15.58 3.97
N ILE A 129 0.97 -16.00 4.26
CA ILE A 129 1.69 -15.72 5.52
C ILE A 129 2.98 -15.01 5.12
N VAL A 130 3.20 -13.82 5.67
CA VAL A 130 4.39 -13.01 5.39
C VAL A 130 5.10 -12.70 6.69
N TRP A 131 6.37 -13.05 6.76
CA TRP A 131 7.26 -12.65 7.83
C TRP A 131 8.11 -11.46 7.39
N PHE A 132 7.95 -10.34 8.08
CA PHE A 132 8.61 -9.08 7.78
C PHE A 132 9.55 -8.68 8.91
N ASN A 133 10.83 -8.47 8.60
CA ASN A 133 11.84 -8.12 9.59
C ASN A 133 11.96 -6.61 9.76
N LEU A 134 12.00 -6.14 11.01
CA LEU A 134 12.12 -4.72 11.35
C LEU A 134 13.54 -4.30 11.70
N ILE A 135 14.43 -5.23 12.04
CA ILE A 135 15.80 -4.93 12.39
C ILE A 135 16.80 -5.71 11.54
N PRO A 136 18.05 -5.22 11.42
CA PRO A 136 19.16 -6.01 10.90
C PRO A 136 19.44 -7.19 11.85
N ALA A 137 19.84 -8.35 11.32
CA ALA A 137 20.15 -9.56 12.10
C ALA A 137 19.04 -9.95 13.12
N PRO A 138 17.83 -10.30 12.65
CA PRO A 138 16.72 -10.69 13.53
C PRO A 138 17.05 -11.90 14.42
N GLU A 139 18.02 -12.72 14.02
CA GLU A 139 18.51 -13.90 14.75
C GLU A 139 19.76 -13.63 15.60
N ASP A 140 20.19 -12.35 15.72
CA ASP A 140 21.41 -11.93 16.40
C ASP A 140 22.69 -12.67 15.90
N ASP A 141 22.72 -13.04 14.61
CA ASP A 141 23.74 -13.87 13.97
C ASP A 141 24.85 -13.07 13.26
N GLU A 142 24.92 -11.77 13.54
CA GLU A 142 25.83 -10.77 12.93
C GLU A 142 25.63 -10.54 11.41
N ARG A 143 24.65 -11.19 10.76
CA ARG A 143 24.34 -11.00 9.33
C ARG A 143 23.33 -9.85 9.14
N ASN A 144 23.81 -8.70 8.65
CA ASN A 144 23.17 -7.39 8.83
C ASN A 144 22.21 -6.91 7.72
N TRP A 145 21.55 -7.77 6.93
CA TRP A 145 21.04 -7.33 5.60
C TRP A 145 19.52 -7.43 5.33
N PHE A 146 18.68 -7.69 6.34
CA PHE A 146 17.26 -8.05 6.11
C PHE A 146 16.21 -7.08 6.64
N SER A 147 16.65 -5.96 7.21
CA SER A 147 15.72 -4.98 7.79
C SER A 147 14.82 -4.36 6.73
N GLY A 148 13.54 -4.18 7.06
CA GLY A 148 12.57 -3.62 6.12
C GLY A 148 12.29 -4.56 4.94
N SER A 149 12.34 -5.87 5.13
CA SER A 149 12.08 -6.83 4.05
C SER A 149 11.25 -8.02 4.51
N ALA A 150 10.57 -8.66 3.57
CA ALA A 150 9.92 -9.94 3.80
C ALA A 150 10.95 -11.06 3.58
N THR A 151 11.24 -11.85 4.61
CA THR A 151 12.22 -12.96 4.57
C THR A 151 11.58 -14.34 4.54
N SER A 152 10.27 -14.41 4.75
CA SER A 152 9.47 -15.59 4.41
C SER A 152 8.13 -15.14 3.84
N VAL A 153 7.76 -15.75 2.72
CA VAL A 153 6.45 -15.55 2.11
C VAL A 153 5.89 -16.93 1.80
N GLN A 154 4.83 -17.33 2.49
CA GLN A 154 4.16 -18.60 2.26
C GLN A 154 2.82 -18.36 1.61
N LEU A 155 2.63 -18.92 0.41
CA LEU A 155 1.35 -18.97 -0.28
C LEU A 155 0.76 -20.36 -0.11
N ASP A 156 -0.46 -20.43 0.40
CA ASP A 156 -1.19 -21.67 0.68
C ASP A 156 -0.33 -22.65 1.54
N HIS A 157 0.33 -22.08 2.56
CA HIS A 157 1.27 -22.74 3.49
C HIS A 157 2.56 -23.29 2.87
N GLN A 158 2.95 -22.79 1.70
CA GLN A 158 4.18 -23.20 1.04
C GLN A 158 5.06 -22.00 0.75
N GLU A 159 6.34 -22.07 1.15
CA GLU A 159 7.32 -21.01 0.92
C GLU A 159 7.50 -20.69 -0.58
N ILE A 160 7.61 -19.40 -0.89
CA ILE A 160 7.75 -18.85 -2.24
C ILE A 160 9.15 -18.32 -2.48
N LEU A 161 9.85 -17.84 -1.43
CA LEU A 161 11.19 -17.26 -1.62
C LEU A 161 12.28 -18.31 -1.86
N ASP A 162 12.05 -19.52 -1.37
CA ASP A 162 12.91 -20.69 -1.57
C ASP A 162 12.05 -21.99 -1.62
N PRO A 163 11.29 -22.17 -2.71
CA PRO A 163 10.22 -23.17 -2.78
C PRO A 163 10.75 -24.61 -2.86
N PHE A 164 11.97 -24.83 -3.34
CA PHE A 164 12.53 -26.17 -3.56
C PHE A 164 12.97 -26.84 -2.27
N LEU A 165 13.77 -26.13 -1.46
CA LEU A 165 14.21 -26.63 -0.15
C LEU A 165 13.02 -26.75 0.80
N ALA A 166 12.11 -25.77 0.77
CA ALA A 166 10.86 -25.85 1.53
C ALA A 166 10.01 -27.08 1.18
N ALA A 167 9.89 -27.42 -0.10
CA ALA A 167 9.12 -28.59 -0.54
C ALA A 167 9.72 -29.92 -0.08
N MET A 168 11.03 -29.96 0.23
CA MET A 168 11.71 -31.11 0.82
C MET A 168 11.61 -31.14 2.36
N GLY A 169 10.94 -30.16 2.97
CA GLY A 169 10.85 -30.02 4.43
C GLY A 169 12.09 -29.39 5.07
N GLU A 170 13.03 -28.89 4.26
CA GLU A 170 14.31 -28.35 4.70
C GLU A 170 14.21 -26.86 5.03
N TRP A 171 13.49 -26.52 6.10
CA TRP A 171 13.34 -25.13 6.56
C TRP A 171 14.66 -24.52 7.07
N LEU A 172 15.54 -25.34 7.63
CA LEU A 172 16.86 -24.92 8.14
C LEU A 172 17.93 -24.83 7.04
N GLY A 173 17.66 -25.32 5.83
CA GLY A 173 18.60 -25.31 4.71
C GLY A 173 18.39 -24.15 3.73
N GLN A 174 17.31 -23.38 3.90
CA GLN A 174 16.94 -22.28 3.00
C GLN A 174 18.03 -21.21 2.93
N ASP A 175 18.10 -20.52 1.79
CA ASP A 175 19.09 -19.47 1.59
C ASP A 175 18.94 -18.39 2.68
N PRO A 176 19.98 -18.16 3.51
CA PRO A 176 19.90 -17.20 4.61
C PRO A 176 19.77 -15.76 4.11
N GLU A 177 20.07 -15.50 2.83
CA GLU A 177 19.94 -14.18 2.23
C GLU A 177 18.58 -13.92 1.57
N LYS A 178 17.68 -14.90 1.53
CA LYS A 178 16.39 -14.77 0.85
C LYS A 178 15.57 -13.61 1.43
N ARG A 179 15.08 -12.75 0.54
CA ARG A 179 14.27 -11.58 0.90
C ARG A 179 13.55 -11.01 -0.30
N CYS A 180 12.43 -10.36 -0.08
CA CYS A 180 11.79 -9.50 -1.07
C CYS A 180 11.27 -8.22 -0.43
N MET A 181 10.82 -7.28 -1.27
CA MET A 181 10.28 -5.98 -0.84
C MET A 181 11.28 -5.14 -0.03
N GLN A 182 12.58 -5.36 -0.17
CA GLN A 182 13.57 -4.51 0.49
C GLN A 182 13.73 -3.21 -0.30
N VAL A 183 13.46 -2.07 0.32
CA VAL A 183 13.89 -0.77 -0.21
C VAL A 183 15.34 -0.56 0.24
N SER A 184 16.29 -0.79 -0.64
CA SER A 184 17.72 -0.76 -0.30
C SER A 184 18.31 0.64 -0.39
N GLU A 185 17.76 1.51 -1.24
CA GLU A 185 18.22 2.88 -1.42
C GLU A 185 17.07 3.83 -1.76
N LEU A 186 17.26 5.10 -1.42
CA LEU A 186 16.43 6.23 -1.85
C LEU A 186 17.23 7.14 -2.78
N GLN A 187 16.61 7.60 -3.86
CA GLN A 187 17.14 8.65 -4.71
C GLN A 187 16.46 9.98 -4.33
N LEU A 188 17.23 10.89 -3.72
CA LEU A 188 16.75 12.20 -3.27
C LEU A 188 17.19 13.30 -4.25
N PRO A 189 16.40 14.38 -4.44
CA PRO A 189 16.84 15.55 -5.21
C PRO A 189 18.13 16.13 -4.63
N GLY A 190 19.12 16.38 -5.50
CA GLY A 190 20.40 16.95 -5.09
C GLY A 190 20.37 18.47 -4.90
N SER A 191 21.43 18.99 -4.29
CA SER A 191 21.58 20.44 -4.13
C SER A 191 21.80 21.11 -5.48
N SER A 192 21.40 22.38 -5.59
CA SER A 192 21.64 23.18 -6.79
C SER A 192 23.13 23.46 -7.04
N TYR A 193 24.00 23.30 -6.03
CA TYR A 193 25.44 23.52 -6.11
C TYR A 193 26.23 22.57 -5.18
N PRO A 194 27.19 21.77 -5.71
CA PRO A 194 27.39 21.48 -7.13
C PRO A 194 26.14 20.81 -7.73
N LYS A 195 25.85 21.04 -9.01
CA LYS A 195 24.67 20.45 -9.68
C LYS A 195 24.78 18.92 -9.73
N SER A 196 24.29 18.24 -8.70
CA SER A 196 23.91 16.84 -8.80
C SER A 196 22.39 16.81 -8.89
N PRO A 197 21.78 16.21 -9.93
CA PRO A 197 20.33 16.15 -10.00
C PRO A 197 19.77 15.32 -8.83
N TYR A 198 20.52 14.32 -8.37
CA TYR A 198 20.13 13.43 -7.29
C TYR A 198 21.33 12.98 -6.44
N TYR A 199 21.06 12.46 -5.24
CA TYR A 199 21.99 11.67 -4.43
C TYR A 199 21.29 10.46 -3.82
N GLN A 200 22.06 9.44 -3.46
CA GLN A 200 21.52 8.20 -2.88
C GLN A 200 21.66 8.21 -1.36
N VAL A 201 20.60 7.75 -0.69
CA VAL A 201 20.62 7.37 0.72
C VAL A 201 20.46 5.85 0.78
N SER A 202 21.49 5.19 1.28
CA SER A 202 21.48 3.75 1.54
C SER A 202 20.59 3.46 2.75
N LEU A 203 19.71 2.45 2.62
CA LEU A 203 18.84 1.94 3.67
C LEU A 203 19.03 0.43 3.93
N PHE A 204 19.94 -0.26 3.23
CA PHE A 204 20.03 -1.73 3.22
C PHE A 204 20.18 -2.38 4.60
N ASN A 205 20.79 -1.68 5.56
CA ASN A 205 21.03 -2.12 6.94
C ASN A 205 20.38 -1.21 7.98
N HIS A 206 19.44 -0.35 7.60
CA HIS A 206 18.76 0.55 8.52
C HIS A 206 17.65 -0.18 9.26
N ALA A 207 17.54 0.01 10.56
CA ALA A 207 16.40 -0.49 11.33
C ALA A 207 15.10 0.24 10.94
N TYR A 208 13.98 -0.42 11.18
CA TYR A 208 12.63 0.14 11.07
C TYR A 208 11.94 0.02 12.43
N ARG A 209 11.24 1.07 12.82
CA ARG A 209 10.34 1.04 13.98
C ARG A 209 8.90 0.81 13.54
N LEU A 210 8.14 0.06 14.33
CA LEU A 210 6.69 -0.03 14.17
C LEU A 210 6.06 1.30 14.59
N VAL A 211 5.29 1.92 13.70
CA VAL A 211 4.60 3.20 13.93
C VAL A 211 3.15 2.97 14.30
N ALA A 212 2.46 2.14 13.53
CA ALA A 212 1.06 1.81 13.70
C ALA A 212 0.79 0.39 13.23
N GLN A 213 -0.31 -0.17 13.70
CA GLN A 213 -0.81 -1.47 13.28
C GLN A 213 -2.34 -1.46 13.31
N SER A 214 -2.95 -2.17 12.36
CA SER A 214 -4.40 -2.34 12.30
C SER A 214 -4.73 -3.76 11.84
N SER A 215 -5.69 -4.40 12.49
CA SER A 215 -6.19 -5.72 12.08
C SER A 215 -7.70 -5.75 12.23
N GLY A 216 -8.38 -6.07 11.14
CA GLY A 216 -9.82 -6.11 11.07
C GLY A 216 -10.31 -7.08 9.98
N PRO A 217 -11.63 -7.08 9.72
CA PRO A 217 -12.25 -8.05 8.82
C PRO A 217 -11.85 -7.88 7.34
N VAL A 218 -11.23 -6.75 6.97
CA VAL A 218 -10.88 -6.44 5.57
C VAL A 218 -9.40 -6.69 5.30
N ARG A 219 -8.52 -6.22 6.20
CA ARG A 219 -7.07 -6.34 6.07
C ARG A 219 -6.34 -6.30 7.41
N ALA A 220 -5.14 -6.83 7.41
CA ALA A 220 -4.12 -6.53 8.41
C ALA A 220 -3.12 -5.56 7.78
N SER A 221 -2.73 -4.52 8.51
CA SER A 221 -1.75 -3.55 8.03
C SER A 221 -0.81 -3.09 9.13
N ILE A 222 0.41 -2.72 8.73
CA ILE A 222 1.40 -2.07 9.57
C ILE A 222 1.92 -0.82 8.89
N THR A 223 2.23 0.21 9.68
CA THR A 223 3.06 1.33 9.27
C THR A 223 4.40 1.20 9.97
N ILE A 224 5.47 1.24 9.20
CA ILE A 224 6.85 1.22 9.70
C ILE A 224 7.60 2.46 9.22
N ALA A 225 8.57 2.93 10.01
CA ALA A 225 9.43 4.06 9.66
C ALA A 225 10.89 3.65 9.74
N SER A 226 11.70 4.02 8.74
CA SER A 226 13.15 3.80 8.75
C SER A 226 13.82 4.61 9.85
N GLU A 227 15.06 4.25 10.17
CA GLU A 227 15.95 5.16 10.89
C GLU A 227 16.04 6.54 10.18
N PRO A 228 16.17 7.64 10.95
CA PRO A 228 16.24 8.97 10.37
C PRO A 228 17.48 9.20 9.50
N PHE A 229 17.33 9.96 8.43
CA PHE A 229 18.42 10.42 7.56
C PHE A 229 18.30 11.92 7.26
N ASP A 230 19.43 12.54 6.91
CA ASP A 230 19.47 13.97 6.61
C ASP A 230 19.08 14.24 5.14
N TYR A 231 18.21 15.23 4.92
CA TYR A 231 17.97 15.86 3.63
C TYR A 231 18.42 17.32 3.66
N ILE A 232 19.28 17.68 2.71
CA ILE A 232 19.78 19.05 2.53
C ILE A 232 19.52 19.45 1.09
N GLY A 233 18.45 20.18 0.88
CA GLY A 233 18.02 20.56 -0.47
C GLY A 233 16.87 21.54 -0.45
N ALA A 234 16.39 21.90 -1.64
CA ALA A 234 15.24 22.77 -1.77
C ALA A 234 14.00 22.08 -1.20
N ASP A 235 13.28 22.79 -0.33
CA ASP A 235 11.96 22.40 0.11
C ASP A 235 11.01 22.39 -1.11
N PRO A 236 10.30 21.29 -1.38
CA PRO A 236 9.46 21.16 -2.58
C PRO A 236 8.27 22.15 -2.60
N VAL A 237 7.89 22.72 -1.46
CA VAL A 237 6.81 23.70 -1.34
C VAL A 237 7.34 25.12 -1.50
N THR A 238 8.42 25.47 -0.78
CA THR A 238 8.91 26.85 -0.72
C THR A 238 10.07 27.15 -1.68
N GLY A 239 10.74 26.11 -2.20
CA GLY A 239 11.95 26.23 -3.01
C GLY A 239 13.20 26.67 -2.23
N HIS A 240 13.08 26.95 -0.92
CA HIS A 240 14.21 27.35 -0.09
C HIS A 240 15.01 26.13 0.37
N ASN A 241 16.33 26.26 0.41
CA ASN A 241 17.17 25.20 0.96
C ASN A 241 16.89 25.03 2.46
N ARG A 242 16.60 23.79 2.87
CA ARG A 242 16.35 23.42 4.26
C ARG A 242 17.16 22.19 4.63
N HIS A 243 17.48 22.09 5.92
CA HIS A 243 17.98 20.87 6.53
C HIS A 243 16.83 20.16 7.25
N LEU A 244 16.38 19.06 6.66
CA LEU A 244 15.32 18.21 7.21
C LEU A 244 15.91 16.90 7.72
N VAL A 245 15.40 16.43 8.85
CA VAL A 245 15.56 15.07 9.33
C VAL A 245 14.37 14.29 8.81
N CYS A 246 14.63 13.30 7.95
CA CYS A 246 13.63 12.56 7.21
C CYS A 246 13.58 11.09 7.65
N GLU A 247 12.41 10.48 7.52
CA GLU A 247 12.22 9.03 7.66
C GLU A 247 11.41 8.53 6.46
N LEU A 248 11.71 7.33 5.97
CA LEU A 248 10.87 6.61 5.02
C LEU A 248 9.76 5.89 5.78
N TYR A 249 8.51 6.21 5.48
CA TYR A 249 7.34 5.52 6.00
C TYR A 249 6.83 4.52 4.97
N ARG A 250 6.43 3.34 5.44
CA ARG A 250 5.88 2.26 4.61
C ARG A 250 4.64 1.70 5.28
N VAL A 251 3.53 1.70 4.57
CA VAL A 251 2.26 1.09 4.98
C VAL A 251 2.09 -0.20 4.22
N ILE A 252 2.21 -1.34 4.90
CA ILE A 252 2.14 -2.67 4.29
C ILE A 252 0.82 -3.31 4.69
N SER A 253 0.01 -3.70 3.70
CA SER A 253 -1.35 -4.20 3.88
C SER A 253 -1.56 -5.56 3.24
N LEU A 254 -2.09 -6.51 4.02
CA LEU A 254 -2.54 -7.83 3.57
C LEU A 254 -4.07 -7.92 3.68
N TYR A 255 -4.74 -7.97 2.53
CA TYR A 255 -6.20 -8.07 2.44
C TYR A 255 -6.69 -9.51 2.62
N ALA A 256 -7.93 -9.69 3.07
CA ALA A 256 -8.56 -11.01 3.21
C ALA A 256 -8.58 -11.78 1.87
N GLY A 257 -8.09 -13.02 1.83
CA GLY A 257 -8.08 -13.82 0.60
C GLY A 257 -7.04 -13.43 -0.46
N ALA A 258 -6.27 -12.37 -0.24
CA ALA A 258 -5.27 -11.93 -1.20
C ALA A 258 -4.03 -12.83 -1.21
N ASP A 259 -3.47 -13.04 -2.39
CA ASP A 259 -2.11 -13.55 -2.64
C ASP A 259 -1.17 -12.41 -3.08
N TYR A 260 -1.48 -11.19 -2.62
CA TYR A 260 -0.66 -10.02 -2.82
C TYR A 260 -0.65 -9.13 -1.57
N LEU A 261 0.36 -8.28 -1.48
CA LEU A 261 0.47 -7.19 -0.53
C LEU A 261 0.31 -5.85 -1.27
N ILE A 262 -0.30 -4.88 -0.62
CA ILE A 262 -0.23 -3.47 -1.04
C ILE A 262 0.75 -2.76 -0.11
N GLU A 263 1.67 -2.01 -0.70
CA GLU A 263 2.64 -1.19 0.00
C GLU A 263 2.47 0.28 -0.42
N GLU A 264 2.30 1.19 0.53
CA GLU A 264 2.33 2.63 0.28
C GLU A 264 3.55 3.26 0.95
N LEU A 265 4.37 3.99 0.20
CA LEU A 265 5.63 4.58 0.67
C LEU A 265 5.62 6.09 0.51
N PHE A 266 6.14 6.80 1.50
CA PHE A 266 6.34 8.25 1.45
C PHE A 266 7.44 8.68 2.43
N VAL A 267 8.08 9.82 2.17
CA VAL A 267 9.12 10.37 3.05
C VAL A 267 8.63 11.63 3.74
N LYS A 268 8.72 11.65 5.07
CA LYS A 268 8.39 12.81 5.91
C LYS A 268 9.67 13.45 6.42
N GLY A 269 9.83 14.75 6.16
CA GLY A 269 10.92 15.56 6.69
C GLY A 269 10.42 16.55 7.75
N LYS A 270 11.14 16.62 8.88
CA LYS A 270 10.95 17.63 9.93
C LYS A 270 12.21 18.50 10.04
N PRO A 271 12.11 19.81 10.31
CA PRO A 271 13.28 20.67 10.44
C PRO A 271 14.21 20.23 11.58
N LYS A 272 15.53 20.21 11.33
CA LYS A 272 16.53 19.75 12.31
C LYS A 272 16.61 20.64 13.57
N LYS A 273 16.18 21.91 13.50
CA LYS A 273 16.13 22.87 14.62
C LYS A 273 14.91 23.79 14.54
N SER A 274 14.35 24.17 15.70
CA SER A 274 13.27 25.15 15.82
C SER A 274 13.65 26.56 15.38
N ALA A 275 14.94 26.91 15.38
CA ALA A 275 15.47 28.20 14.91
C ALA A 275 15.60 28.32 13.38
N GLU A 276 15.39 27.24 12.63
CA GLU A 276 15.33 27.23 11.15
C GLU A 276 13.87 27.22 10.65
N ARG A 277 12.91 27.50 11.54
CA ARG A 277 11.52 27.78 11.18
C ARG A 277 11.45 29.12 10.46
N ILE A 278 11.42 29.07 9.14
CA ILE A 278 10.93 30.19 8.33
C ILE A 278 9.45 30.35 8.70
N GLY A 279 9.00 31.55 9.06
CA GLY A 279 7.74 31.80 9.76
C GLY A 279 6.47 31.21 9.13
N ASP A 280 6.47 30.98 7.81
CA ASP A 280 5.34 30.44 7.04
C ASP A 280 5.56 28.99 6.55
N ALA A 281 6.65 28.33 6.94
CA ALA A 281 6.98 27.00 6.43
C ALA A 281 6.28 25.88 7.21
N GLN A 282 5.71 24.90 6.51
CA GLN A 282 5.11 23.72 7.11
C GLN A 282 6.12 22.97 8.00
N GLU A 283 5.60 22.44 9.11
CA GLU A 283 6.38 21.69 10.11
C GLU A 283 6.76 20.29 9.62
N VAL A 284 5.93 19.69 8.75
CA VAL A 284 6.19 18.41 8.09
C VAL A 284 6.15 18.66 6.58
N VAL A 285 7.16 18.17 5.88
CA VAL A 285 7.29 18.30 4.43
C VAL A 285 7.38 16.90 3.82
N ASN A 286 6.58 16.62 2.79
CA ASN A 286 6.72 15.40 1.99
C ASN A 286 7.77 15.61 0.90
N ILE A 287 8.77 14.74 0.85
CA ILE A 287 9.88 14.84 -0.11
C ILE A 287 9.65 13.85 -1.26
N PRO A 288 9.71 14.30 -2.52
CA PRO A 288 9.64 13.38 -3.65
C PRO A 288 10.92 12.53 -3.70
N VAL A 289 10.77 11.21 -3.78
CA VAL A 289 11.90 10.26 -3.74
C VAL A 289 11.75 9.19 -4.80
N GLY A 290 12.87 8.81 -5.42
CA GLY A 290 12.97 7.56 -6.18
C GLY A 290 13.28 6.41 -5.23
N LEU A 291 12.74 5.23 -5.52
CA LEU A 291 12.86 4.05 -4.65
C LEU A 291 13.65 2.96 -5.39
N HIS A 292 14.74 2.48 -4.79
CA HIS A 292 15.46 1.32 -5.28
C HIS A 292 15.08 0.10 -4.45
N TYR A 293 14.51 -0.91 -5.11
CA TYR A 293 14.17 -2.18 -4.49
C TYR A 293 15.21 -3.24 -4.82
N PHE A 294 15.40 -4.15 -3.87
CA PHE A 294 16.21 -5.34 -4.02
C PHE A 294 15.43 -6.58 -3.56
N ALA A 295 15.62 -7.70 -4.26
CA ALA A 295 15.11 -8.99 -3.85
C ALA A 295 16.13 -10.10 -4.14
N HIS A 296 16.18 -11.08 -3.24
CA HIS A 296 16.86 -12.35 -3.42
C HIS A 296 15.81 -13.46 -3.26
N ILE A 297 15.36 -14.03 -4.38
CA ILE A 297 14.32 -15.05 -4.45
C ILE A 297 14.84 -16.20 -5.32
N ASN A 298 14.98 -17.38 -4.74
CA ASN A 298 15.37 -18.57 -5.49
C ASN A 298 14.13 -19.13 -6.23
N MET A 299 13.84 -18.61 -7.41
CA MET A 299 12.74 -19.12 -8.23
C MET A 299 13.08 -20.43 -8.94
N GLY A 300 14.31 -20.96 -8.80
CA GLY A 300 14.78 -22.14 -9.50
C GLY A 300 15.09 -21.84 -10.96
N GLN A 301 14.21 -22.26 -11.88
CA GLN A 301 14.29 -21.81 -13.26
C GLN A 301 13.55 -20.47 -13.33
N THR A 302 14.28 -19.40 -13.62
CA THR A 302 13.70 -18.07 -13.83
C THR A 302 13.65 -17.81 -15.33
N GLU A 303 12.47 -17.55 -15.89
CA GLU A 303 12.37 -16.99 -17.25
C GLU A 303 12.60 -15.47 -17.21
N ASP A 304 12.81 -14.88 -18.39
CA ASP A 304 13.05 -13.44 -18.55
C ASP A 304 11.94 -12.60 -17.89
N ILE A 305 12.31 -11.41 -17.41
CA ILE A 305 11.34 -10.43 -16.91
C ILE A 305 10.36 -10.06 -18.03
N GLN A 306 9.07 -10.21 -17.74
CA GLN A 306 8.01 -9.78 -18.62
C GLN A 306 7.51 -8.40 -18.18
N GLN A 307 7.95 -7.37 -18.91
CA GLN A 307 7.44 -6.01 -18.80
C GLN A 307 6.64 -5.68 -20.07
N VAL A 308 5.38 -5.25 -19.92
CA VAL A 308 4.55 -4.91 -21.07
C VAL A 308 4.78 -3.48 -21.50
N PHE A 309 5.41 -3.31 -22.66
CA PHE A 309 5.47 -2.02 -23.33
C PHE A 309 4.10 -1.68 -23.96
N PRO A 310 3.57 -0.45 -23.85
CA PRO A 310 4.22 0.78 -23.39
C PRO A 310 3.89 1.20 -21.95
N VAL A 311 3.50 0.28 -21.05
CA VAL A 311 3.10 0.61 -19.67
C VAL A 311 4.20 0.15 -18.70
N PRO A 312 5.24 0.96 -18.45
CA PRO A 312 6.38 0.57 -17.62
C PRO A 312 6.07 0.60 -16.11
N ASP A 313 4.82 0.36 -15.71
CA ASP A 313 4.35 0.52 -14.33
C ASP A 313 4.26 -0.81 -13.57
N TRP A 314 4.48 -1.92 -14.27
CA TRP A 314 4.42 -3.25 -13.69
C TRP A 314 5.30 -4.22 -14.46
N PHE A 315 5.72 -5.29 -13.78
CA PHE A 315 6.39 -6.43 -14.40
C PHE A 315 6.03 -7.72 -13.67
N ALA A 316 6.26 -8.84 -14.36
CA ALA A 316 6.20 -10.17 -13.79
C ALA A 316 7.53 -10.91 -14.03
N VAL A 317 7.92 -11.75 -13.08
CA VAL A 317 9.07 -12.64 -13.21
C VAL A 317 8.71 -14.01 -12.61
N GLY A 318 9.18 -15.09 -13.23
CA GLY A 318 8.83 -16.46 -12.84
C GLY A 318 9.10 -17.43 -13.98
N SER A 319 8.58 -18.66 -13.91
CA SER A 319 8.67 -19.63 -15.00
C SER A 319 7.32 -20.20 -15.38
N THR A 320 7.18 -20.53 -16.67
CA THR A 320 6.00 -21.18 -17.24
C THR A 320 5.80 -22.66 -16.89
N ALA A 321 6.72 -23.26 -16.15
CA ALA A 321 6.62 -24.65 -15.72
C ALA A 321 6.12 -24.79 -14.27
N PRO A 322 5.29 -25.80 -13.96
CA PRO A 322 5.10 -26.24 -12.57
C PRO A 322 6.40 -26.88 -12.05
N PRO A 323 6.75 -26.75 -10.75
CA PRO A 323 6.05 -26.09 -9.65
C PRO A 323 6.64 -24.69 -9.32
N TYR A 324 7.18 -23.97 -10.30
CA TYR A 324 7.95 -22.75 -10.07
C TYR A 324 7.10 -21.63 -9.45
N ALA A 325 7.77 -20.83 -8.61
CA ALA A 325 7.21 -19.62 -8.03
C ALA A 325 7.24 -18.47 -9.05
N ALA A 326 6.37 -17.49 -8.87
CA ALA A 326 6.41 -16.25 -9.62
C ALA A 326 6.12 -15.06 -8.70
N TYR A 327 6.70 -13.92 -9.08
CA TYR A 327 6.58 -12.65 -8.37
C TYR A 327 6.24 -11.53 -9.36
N GLY A 328 5.27 -10.71 -8.99
CA GLY A 328 4.85 -9.56 -9.77
C GLY A 328 4.91 -8.28 -8.96
N LEU A 329 5.31 -7.20 -9.60
CA LEU A 329 5.22 -5.85 -9.07
C LEU A 329 4.30 -5.03 -9.97
N ALA A 330 3.41 -4.25 -9.37
CA ALA A 330 2.76 -3.13 -10.02
C ALA A 330 2.88 -1.86 -9.17
N THR A 331 2.95 -0.69 -9.78
CA THR A 331 3.11 0.59 -9.07
C THR A 331 2.44 1.75 -9.79
N ASN A 332 2.22 2.86 -9.09
CA ASN A 332 1.74 4.12 -9.67
C ASN A 332 2.89 4.98 -10.25
N LEU A 333 4.14 4.61 -10.00
CA LEU A 333 5.32 5.30 -10.53
C LEU A 333 5.95 4.47 -11.65
N HIS A 334 6.47 5.12 -12.69
CA HIS A 334 7.19 4.40 -13.73
C HIS A 334 8.41 3.69 -13.17
N ILE A 335 8.61 2.46 -13.64
CA ILE A 335 9.81 1.66 -13.39
C ILE A 335 10.86 2.08 -14.41
N ASP A 336 11.89 2.77 -13.92
CA ASP A 336 12.95 3.36 -14.75
C ASP A 336 13.93 2.30 -15.25
N ALA A 337 14.30 1.38 -14.36
CA ALA A 337 15.24 0.31 -14.66
C ALA A 337 14.89 -0.96 -13.89
N ILE A 338 15.14 -2.10 -14.52
CA ILE A 338 15.06 -3.42 -13.89
C ILE A 338 16.36 -4.16 -14.22
N ALA A 339 16.98 -4.79 -13.22
CA ALA A 339 18.18 -5.59 -13.37
C ALA A 339 17.90 -7.03 -12.92
N HIS A 340 17.99 -7.97 -13.86
CA HIS A 340 18.01 -9.41 -13.62
C HIS A 340 18.85 -10.09 -14.71
N PRO A 341 19.80 -10.97 -14.37
CA PRO A 341 20.32 -11.20 -13.02
C PRO A 341 21.04 -9.96 -12.45
N HIS A 342 20.76 -9.58 -11.20
CA HIS A 342 21.49 -8.51 -10.53
C HIS A 342 22.89 -9.02 -10.15
N GLU A 343 23.93 -8.30 -10.59
CA GLU A 343 25.35 -8.68 -10.40
C GLU A 343 25.69 -10.12 -10.85
N GLY A 344 24.96 -10.64 -11.84
CA GLY A 344 25.15 -11.99 -12.37
C GLY A 344 24.56 -13.11 -11.51
N ASN A 345 23.88 -12.81 -10.39
CA ASN A 345 23.15 -13.81 -9.60
C ASN A 345 21.70 -13.97 -10.13
N PRO A 346 21.31 -15.17 -10.63
CA PRO A 346 19.97 -15.42 -11.19
C PRO A 346 18.84 -15.38 -10.16
N SER A 347 19.15 -15.49 -8.87
CA SER A 347 18.19 -15.36 -7.77
C SER A 347 18.02 -13.91 -7.31
N CYS A 348 18.86 -12.98 -7.78
CA CYS A 348 18.80 -11.58 -7.40
C CYS A 348 18.22 -10.72 -8.51
N PHE A 349 17.33 -9.81 -8.14
CA PHE A 349 16.83 -8.77 -9.03
C PHE A 349 16.62 -7.46 -8.28
N SER A 350 16.78 -6.36 -9.00
CA SER A 350 16.54 -5.01 -8.48
C SER A 350 15.76 -4.18 -9.48
N TRP A 351 15.05 -3.17 -8.98
CA TRP A 351 14.35 -2.22 -9.83
C TRP A 351 14.31 -0.83 -9.20
N GLN A 352 14.31 0.18 -10.06
CA GLN A 352 14.28 1.59 -9.68
C GLN A 352 12.94 2.20 -10.10
N LEU A 353 12.27 2.86 -9.16
CA LEU A 353 11.10 3.69 -9.44
C LEU A 353 11.53 5.14 -9.65
N LEU A 354 10.90 5.82 -10.61
CA LEU A 354 11.09 7.26 -10.79
C LEU A 354 10.65 8.04 -9.53
N PRO A 355 11.22 9.23 -9.28
CA PRO A 355 10.85 10.02 -8.12
C PRO A 355 9.36 10.41 -8.08
N GLY A 356 8.72 10.19 -6.94
CA GLY A 356 7.33 10.56 -6.67
C GLY A 356 7.12 11.00 -5.22
N GLN A 357 6.02 11.74 -4.97
CA GLN A 357 5.64 12.16 -3.61
C GLN A 357 5.22 10.98 -2.71
N SER A 358 4.64 9.97 -3.35
CA SER A 358 4.36 8.68 -2.76
C SER A 358 4.38 7.60 -3.84
N ALA A 359 4.68 6.39 -3.41
CA ALA A 359 4.55 5.19 -4.23
C ALA A 359 3.47 4.29 -3.64
N LYS A 360 2.61 3.73 -4.48
CA LYS A 360 1.69 2.65 -4.16
C LYS A 360 2.10 1.46 -4.99
N CYS A 361 2.67 0.46 -4.34
CA CYS A 361 3.13 -0.77 -4.94
C CYS A 361 2.18 -1.92 -4.59
N MET A 362 2.04 -2.87 -5.51
CA MET A 362 1.42 -4.17 -5.27
C MET A 362 2.46 -5.24 -5.54
N HIS A 363 2.66 -6.11 -4.55
CA HIS A 363 3.56 -7.26 -4.62
C HIS A 363 2.70 -8.53 -4.66
N THR A 364 2.62 -9.20 -5.80
CA THR A 364 1.81 -10.41 -5.97
C THR A 364 2.67 -11.65 -6.08
N PHE A 365 2.20 -12.73 -5.45
CA PHE A 365 2.88 -14.00 -5.37
C PHE A 365 2.01 -15.07 -5.99
N MET A 366 2.64 -16.00 -6.68
CA MET A 366 1.93 -17.09 -7.32
C MET A 366 2.77 -18.35 -7.33
N ARG A 367 2.08 -19.50 -7.36
CA ARG A 367 2.68 -20.82 -7.49
C ARG A 367 1.88 -21.64 -8.50
N GLY A 368 2.59 -22.37 -9.34
CA GLY A 368 2.02 -23.53 -10.04
C GLY A 368 1.05 -23.25 -11.19
N GLN A 369 0.94 -22.02 -11.70
CA GLN A 369 0.22 -21.72 -12.95
C GLN A 369 0.74 -20.43 -13.60
N PRO A 370 1.43 -20.50 -14.73
CA PRO A 370 2.16 -19.33 -15.21
C PRO A 370 1.69 -18.74 -16.53
N GLU A 371 0.77 -19.38 -17.23
CA GLU A 371 0.10 -18.74 -18.37
C GLU A 371 -0.74 -17.56 -17.86
N GLY A 372 -0.41 -16.35 -18.33
CA GLY A 372 -1.17 -15.12 -18.04
C GLY A 372 -0.90 -14.49 -16.68
N PHE A 373 0.20 -14.84 -16.00
CA PHE A 373 0.56 -14.15 -14.74
C PHE A 373 0.86 -12.67 -14.97
N ASP A 374 1.58 -12.33 -16.03
CA ASP A 374 1.77 -10.96 -16.50
C ASP A 374 0.44 -10.24 -16.71
N ALA A 375 -0.51 -10.86 -17.41
CA ALA A 375 -1.86 -10.32 -17.61
C ALA A 375 -2.60 -10.12 -16.28
N ARG A 376 -2.39 -11.02 -15.31
CA ARG A 376 -2.93 -10.91 -13.96
C ARG A 376 -2.30 -9.73 -13.20
N VAL A 377 -0.98 -9.54 -13.26
CA VAL A 377 -0.31 -8.38 -12.64
C VAL A 377 -0.86 -7.09 -13.26
N GLY A 378 -0.95 -7.02 -14.59
CA GLY A 378 -1.50 -5.87 -15.31
C GLY A 378 -2.97 -5.61 -14.98
N HIS A 379 -3.79 -6.65 -14.80
CA HIS A 379 -5.17 -6.50 -14.36
C HIS A 379 -5.24 -5.91 -12.95
N LEU A 380 -4.47 -6.45 -12.00
CA LEU A 380 -4.45 -5.94 -10.63
C LEU A 380 -3.89 -4.50 -10.56
N TRP A 381 -2.88 -4.18 -11.35
CA TRP A 381 -2.40 -2.80 -11.53
C TRP A 381 -3.56 -1.87 -11.93
N TYR A 382 -4.32 -2.28 -12.94
CA TYR A 382 -5.45 -1.50 -13.43
C TYR A 382 -6.53 -1.32 -12.35
N GLU A 383 -6.89 -2.39 -11.63
CA GLU A 383 -8.00 -2.36 -10.67
C GLU A 383 -7.65 -1.75 -9.30
N LEU A 384 -6.39 -1.81 -8.87
CA LEU A 384 -5.99 -1.43 -7.50
C LEU A 384 -5.17 -0.14 -7.46
N ILE A 385 -4.56 0.24 -8.58
CA ILE A 385 -3.62 1.37 -8.66
C ILE A 385 -4.09 2.41 -9.69
N HIS A 386 -4.27 2.01 -10.96
CA HIS A 386 -4.55 2.97 -12.03
C HIS A 386 -6.00 3.49 -12.03
N GLN A 387 -6.98 2.61 -11.90
CA GLN A 387 -8.41 2.91 -11.90
C GLN A 387 -9.14 2.21 -10.75
N PRO A 388 -8.77 2.48 -9.48
CA PRO A 388 -9.43 1.86 -8.34
C PRO A 388 -10.90 2.26 -8.23
N LEU A 389 -11.70 1.42 -7.55
CA LEU A 389 -13.02 1.84 -7.11
C LEU A 389 -12.85 3.04 -6.15
N ARG A 390 -13.66 4.08 -6.36
CA ARG A 390 -13.61 5.31 -5.56
C ARG A 390 -14.89 5.44 -4.74
N ALA A 391 -14.78 6.04 -3.57
CA ALA A 391 -15.93 6.47 -2.79
C ALA A 391 -15.76 7.93 -2.36
N GLU A 392 -16.89 8.63 -2.28
CA GLU A 392 -16.97 10.02 -1.83
C GLU A 392 -18.21 10.20 -0.95
N ILE A 393 -18.20 11.21 -0.09
CA ILE A 393 -19.37 11.52 0.73
C ILE A 393 -20.46 12.06 -0.19
N TYR A 394 -21.63 11.41 -0.20
CA TYR A 394 -22.74 11.84 -1.02
C TYR A 394 -23.35 13.12 -0.43
N GLN A 395 -23.45 14.16 -1.27
CA GLN A 395 -24.12 15.41 -0.96
C GLN A 395 -25.29 15.58 -1.93
N ASP A 396 -26.50 15.75 -1.42
CA ASP A 396 -27.62 16.17 -2.27
C ASP A 396 -27.28 17.57 -2.80
N ALA A 397 -27.11 17.69 -4.12
CA ALA A 397 -27.00 18.99 -4.74
C ALA A 397 -28.29 19.77 -4.41
N GLU A 398 -28.18 20.84 -3.62
CA GLU A 398 -29.28 21.78 -3.48
C GLU A 398 -29.63 22.30 -4.87
N ILE A 399 -30.70 21.77 -5.45
CA ILE A 399 -31.32 22.34 -6.64
C ILE A 399 -31.78 23.72 -6.18
N LYS A 400 -30.99 24.75 -6.48
CA LYS A 400 -31.47 26.12 -6.50
C LYS A 400 -32.55 26.19 -7.57
N THR A 401 -33.79 25.91 -7.18
CA THR A 401 -34.95 26.31 -7.96
C THR A 401 -34.87 27.82 -8.06
N SER A 402 -34.57 28.30 -9.27
CA SER A 402 -34.68 29.70 -9.64
C SER A 402 -36.13 30.13 -9.48
N ASP A 403 -36.50 30.67 -8.32
CA ASP A 403 -37.72 31.44 -8.15
C ASP A 403 -37.57 32.75 -8.92
N GLY A 404 -37.92 32.68 -10.21
CA GLY A 404 -38.03 33.79 -11.13
C GLY A 404 -39.36 33.72 -11.87
N TYR A 405 -40.46 33.79 -11.13
CA TYR A 405 -41.80 34.02 -11.69
C TYR A 405 -42.51 35.12 -10.88
N ASP A 406 -42.01 36.36 -11.01
CA ASP A 406 -42.85 37.53 -10.76
C ASP A 406 -43.71 37.78 -12.01
N LYS A 407 -44.92 37.21 -11.99
CA LYS A 407 -46.03 37.72 -12.79
C LYS A 407 -46.51 39.02 -12.14
N LEU A 408 -46.04 40.15 -12.65
CA LEU A 408 -46.76 41.42 -12.51
C LEU A 408 -47.78 41.52 -13.64
N VAL A 409 -49.05 41.30 -13.29
CA VAL A 409 -50.21 41.74 -14.07
C VAL A 409 -50.65 43.10 -13.53
N THR A 410 -51.10 43.97 -14.45
CA THR A 410 -51.72 45.31 -14.36
C THR A 410 -50.80 46.44 -14.83
N ALA A 411 -51.17 47.30 -15.79
CA ALA A 411 -52.44 47.58 -16.46
C ALA A 411 -52.26 47.81 -17.97
#